data_AF-A0A0Q5W8P6-F1
#
_entry.id   AF-A0A0Q5W8P6-F1
#
_cell.length_a   1.000
_cell.length_b   1.000
_cell.length_c   1.000
_cell.angle_alpha   90.00
_cell.angle_beta   90.00
_cell.angle_gamma   90.00
#
_symmetry.space_group_name_H-M   'P 1'
#
loop_
_entity.id
_entity.type
_entity.pdbx_description
1 polymer ?
#
loop_
_entity_poly.entity_id
_entity_poly.type
_entity_poly.pdbx_seq_one_letter_code
_entity_poly.pdbx_strand_id
1 'polypeptide(L)'
;MAGNRSDKLKRLVAVQRHLEQMAENELSETARQRRELATTIDVVADAMGSAKPLHAMFSGHYASQLGRLAQKDQMLEGIQQVHEARVLKERAKGDRLAEHMKDARALEERAAADDAIYDLIDQHVMQGAPASGKLDHS
;
A
#
# COMPACT_ATOMS: atom_id res chain seq x y z
N MET A 1 -1.08 -27.44 -0.74
CA MET A 1 0.12 -26.67 -1.16
C MET A 1 0.48 -25.66 -0.07
N ALA A 2 1.25 -26.07 0.94
CA ALA A 2 1.82 -25.12 1.89
C ALA A 2 3.07 -24.50 1.23
N GLY A 3 2.90 -23.35 0.57
CA GLY A 3 4.03 -22.62 -0.01
C GLY A 3 5.06 -22.25 1.07
N ASN A 4 6.32 -22.10 0.64
CA ASN A 4 7.41 -21.59 1.46
C ASN A 4 7.07 -20.20 2.03
N ARG A 5 7.79 -19.76 3.07
CA ARG A 5 7.44 -18.56 3.84
C ARG A 5 7.46 -17.32 2.95
N SER A 6 8.42 -17.24 2.02
CA SER A 6 8.52 -16.16 1.05
C SER A 6 7.27 -16.06 0.15
N ASP A 7 6.70 -17.17 -0.32
CA ASP A 7 5.47 -17.18 -1.12
C ASP A 7 4.26 -16.65 -0.36
N LYS A 8 4.14 -16.98 0.92
CA LYS A 8 3.06 -16.44 1.78
C LYS A 8 3.22 -14.93 1.96
N LEU A 9 4.44 -14.47 2.23
CA LEU A 9 4.75 -13.05 2.37
C LEU A 9 4.53 -12.29 1.06
N LYS A 10 4.86 -12.89 -0.09
CA LYS A 10 4.60 -12.31 -1.42
C LYS A 10 3.10 -12.02 -1.63
N ARG A 11 2.21 -12.93 -1.21
CA ARG A 11 0.75 -12.71 -1.28
C ARG A 11 0.31 -11.57 -0.36
N LEU A 12 0.86 -11.49 0.84
CA LEU A 12 0.58 -10.39 1.77
C LEU A 12 1.07 -9.05 1.23
N VAL A 13 2.25 -9.00 0.60
CA VAL A 13 2.76 -7.81 -0.09
C VAL A 13 1.78 -7.38 -1.18
N ALA A 14 1.29 -8.31 -2.00
CA ALA A 14 0.34 -7.99 -3.07
C ALA A 14 -0.95 -7.36 -2.51
N VAL A 15 -1.53 -7.96 -1.47
CA VAL A 15 -2.70 -7.39 -0.77
C VAL A 15 -2.39 -6.00 -0.20
N GLN A 16 -1.23 -5.84 0.42
CA GLN A 16 -0.83 -4.57 1.01
C GLN A 16 -0.66 -3.46 -0.05
N ARG A 17 -0.15 -3.77 -1.24
CA ARG A 17 -0.08 -2.82 -2.36
C ARG A 17 -1.48 -2.44 -2.89
N HIS A 18 -2.44 -3.36 -2.87
CA HIS A 18 -3.82 -3.00 -3.17
C HIS A 18 -4.43 -2.05 -2.13
N LEU A 19 -4.15 -2.27 -0.84
CA LEU A 19 -4.61 -1.36 0.23
C LEU A 19 -3.98 0.03 0.12
N GLU A 20 -2.70 0.11 -0.26
CA GLU A 20 -2.01 1.36 -0.58
C GLU A 20 -2.72 2.09 -1.74
N GLN A 21 -2.98 1.40 -2.86
CA GLN A 21 -3.70 1.97 -4.00
C GLN A 21 -5.11 2.46 -3.63
N MET A 22 -5.83 1.71 -2.78
CA MET A 22 -7.15 2.14 -2.30
C MET A 22 -7.05 3.42 -1.47
N ALA A 23 -6.06 3.53 -0.58
CA ALA A 23 -5.84 4.74 0.22
C ALA A 23 -5.47 5.94 -0.66
N GLU A 24 -4.64 5.73 -1.69
CA GLU A 24 -4.28 6.78 -2.66
C GLU A 24 -5.50 7.24 -3.48
N ASN A 25 -6.37 6.31 -3.88
CA ASN A 25 -7.59 6.64 -4.60
C ASN A 25 -8.54 7.48 -3.73
N GLU A 26 -8.75 7.11 -2.47
CA GLU A 26 -9.57 7.89 -1.53
C GLU A 26 -9.03 9.30 -1.31
N LEU A 27 -7.69 9.43 -1.18
CA LEU A 27 -7.04 10.74 -1.08
C LEU A 27 -7.28 11.58 -2.36
N SER A 28 -7.13 10.96 -3.52
CA SER A 28 -7.36 11.62 -4.82
C SER A 28 -8.81 12.07 -5.00
N GLU A 29 -9.77 11.23 -4.59
CA GLU A 29 -11.19 11.55 -4.60
C GLU A 29 -11.50 12.75 -3.69
N THR A 30 -10.95 12.77 -2.47
CA THR A 30 -11.14 13.89 -1.54
C THR A 30 -10.51 15.16 -2.08
N ALA A 31 -9.29 15.10 -2.62
CA ALA A 31 -8.61 16.23 -3.23
C ALA A 31 -9.36 16.76 -4.47
N ARG A 32 -10.02 15.89 -5.22
CA ARG A 32 -10.90 16.29 -6.32
C ARG A 32 -12.14 17.02 -5.80
N GLN A 33 -12.83 16.48 -4.79
CA GLN A 33 -14.01 17.11 -4.21
C GLN A 33 -13.70 18.51 -3.65
N ARG A 34 -12.54 18.69 -3.02
CA ARG A 34 -12.09 20.00 -2.54
C ARG A 34 -11.85 21.00 -3.66
N ARG A 35 -11.26 20.57 -4.78
CA ARG A 35 -11.09 21.43 -5.96
C ARG A 35 -12.43 21.86 -6.56
N GLU A 36 -13.37 20.93 -6.71
CA GLU A 36 -14.72 21.24 -7.19
C GLU A 36 -15.46 22.22 -6.23
N LEU A 37 -15.26 22.04 -4.93
CA LEU A 37 -15.81 22.93 -3.91
C LEU A 37 -15.19 24.32 -3.96
N ALA A 38 -13.87 24.43 -4.12
CA ALA A 38 -13.16 25.69 -4.26
C ALA A 38 -13.68 26.48 -5.47
N THR A 39 -13.83 25.82 -6.63
CA THR A 39 -14.44 26.45 -7.82
C THR A 39 -15.87 26.94 -7.54
N THR A 40 -16.65 26.19 -6.76
CA THR A 40 -18.01 26.62 -6.38
C THR A 40 -17.98 27.85 -5.46
N ILE A 41 -17.04 27.89 -4.51
CA ILE A 41 -16.83 29.03 -3.61
C ILE A 41 -16.50 30.27 -4.42
N ASP A 42 -15.57 30.17 -5.37
CA ASP A 42 -15.15 31.28 -6.23
C ASP A 42 -16.34 31.85 -7.02
N VAL A 43 -17.15 30.99 -7.64
CA VAL A 43 -18.35 31.42 -8.39
C VAL A 43 -19.36 32.16 -7.49
N VAL A 44 -19.58 31.69 -6.27
CA VAL A 44 -20.50 32.34 -5.34
C VAL A 44 -19.93 33.66 -4.82
N ALA A 45 -18.63 33.72 -4.56
CA ALA A 45 -17.94 34.93 -4.16
C ALA A 45 -17.99 36.01 -5.26
N ASP A 46 -17.76 35.62 -6.52
CA ASP A 46 -17.85 36.50 -7.68
C ASP A 46 -19.27 37.05 -7.88
N ALA A 47 -20.28 36.18 -7.75
CA ALA A 47 -21.68 36.60 -7.84
C ALA A 47 -22.04 37.61 -6.74
N MET A 48 -21.53 37.42 -5.51
CA MET A 48 -21.73 38.33 -4.39
C MET A 48 -21.00 39.68 -4.60
N GLY A 49 -19.83 39.67 -5.24
CA GLY A 49 -19.06 40.88 -5.56
C GLY A 49 -19.53 41.63 -6.82
N SER A 50 -20.45 41.06 -7.60
CA SER A 50 -20.93 41.66 -8.84
C SER A 50 -21.81 42.90 -8.60
N ALA A 51 -21.58 43.97 -9.37
CA ALA A 51 -22.36 45.21 -9.34
C ALA A 51 -23.79 45.12 -9.92
N LYS A 52 -24.22 43.94 -10.41
CA LYS A 52 -25.59 43.75 -10.92
C LYS A 52 -26.62 43.84 -9.78
N PRO A 53 -27.67 44.69 -9.89
CA PRO A 53 -28.68 44.88 -8.84
C PRO A 53 -29.36 43.59 -8.36
N LEU A 54 -29.56 42.63 -9.27
CA LEU A 54 -30.15 41.33 -8.94
C LEU A 54 -29.34 40.57 -7.88
N HIS A 55 -28.00 40.55 -7.98
CA HIS A 55 -27.16 39.84 -7.03
C HIS A 55 -27.11 40.53 -5.66
N ALA A 56 -27.15 41.87 -5.63
CA ALA A 56 -27.21 42.65 -4.40
C ALA A 56 -28.45 42.29 -3.54
N MET A 57 -29.60 42.07 -4.19
CA MET A 57 -30.83 41.63 -3.53
C MET A 57 -30.71 40.24 -2.87
N PHE A 58 -29.80 39.38 -3.35
CA PHE A 58 -29.56 38.03 -2.80
C PHE A 58 -28.31 37.92 -1.91
N SER A 59 -27.68 39.03 -1.55
CA SER A 59 -26.45 39.08 -0.73
C SER A 59 -26.51 38.22 0.54
N GLY A 60 -27.62 38.25 1.29
CA GLY A 60 -27.80 37.41 2.48
C GLY A 60 -27.83 35.91 2.17
N HIS A 61 -28.40 35.51 1.02
CA HIS A 61 -28.41 34.12 0.58
C HIS A 61 -27.00 33.65 0.17
N TYR A 62 -26.24 34.50 -0.51
CA TYR A 62 -24.84 34.20 -0.87
C TYR A 62 -23.96 34.06 0.37
N ALA A 63 -24.08 34.95 1.34
CA ALA A 63 -23.33 34.85 2.61
C ALA A 63 -23.64 33.53 3.35
N SER A 64 -24.92 33.16 3.43
CA SER A 64 -25.34 31.89 4.02
C SER A 64 -24.79 30.67 3.27
N GLN A 65 -24.79 30.73 1.93
CA GLN A 65 -24.25 29.65 1.09
C GLN A 65 -22.73 29.53 1.23
N LEU A 66 -22.00 30.66 1.21
CA LEU A 66 -20.54 30.67 1.43
C LEU A 66 -20.18 30.09 2.79
N GLY A 67 -20.92 30.43 3.85
CA GLY A 67 -20.71 29.83 5.18
C GLY A 67 -20.84 28.30 5.17
N ARG A 68 -21.85 27.75 4.48
CA ARG A 68 -22.00 26.29 4.32
C ARG A 68 -20.88 25.66 3.49
N LEU A 69 -20.46 26.34 2.41
CA LEU A 69 -19.37 25.84 1.55
C LEU A 69 -18.03 25.85 2.31
N ALA A 70 -17.74 26.89 3.08
CA ALA A 70 -16.54 26.99 3.91
C ALA A 70 -16.51 25.89 4.99
N GLN A 71 -17.63 25.65 5.67
CA GLN A 71 -17.73 24.56 6.65
C GLN A 71 -17.49 23.19 5.99
N LYS A 72 -18.01 22.99 4.78
CA LYS A 72 -17.79 21.76 4.01
C LYS A 72 -16.32 21.61 3.60
N ASP A 73 -15.63 22.68 3.22
CA ASP A 73 -14.21 22.61 2.86
C ASP A 73 -13.36 22.24 4.07
N GLN A 74 -13.61 22.85 5.23
CA GLN A 74 -12.92 22.51 6.47
C GLN A 74 -13.12 21.02 6.85
N MET A 75 -14.33 20.50 6.67
CA MET A 75 -14.61 19.08 6.88
C MET A 75 -13.81 18.19 5.91
N LEU A 76 -13.80 18.53 4.62
CA LEU A 76 -13.06 17.79 3.61
C LEU A 76 -11.54 17.87 3.82
N GLU A 77 -11.03 18.99 4.33
CA GLU A 77 -9.63 19.13 4.71
C GLU A 77 -9.25 18.14 5.84
N GLY A 78 -10.08 18.04 6.88
CA GLY A 78 -9.87 17.04 7.94
C GLY A 78 -9.89 15.60 7.41
N ILE A 79 -10.82 15.30 6.50
CA ILE A 79 -10.89 13.98 5.84
C ILE A 79 -9.63 13.73 5.00
N GLN A 80 -9.15 14.74 4.26
CA GLN A 80 -7.94 14.64 3.45
C GLN A 80 -6.72 14.30 4.31
N GLN A 81 -6.53 14.98 5.44
CA GLN A 81 -5.43 14.70 6.37
C GLN A 81 -5.45 13.25 6.88
N VAL A 82 -6.64 12.71 7.14
CA VAL A 82 -6.80 11.29 7.54
C VAL A 82 -6.40 10.35 6.40
N HIS A 83 -6.81 10.63 5.17
CA HIS A 83 -6.40 9.83 4.01
C HIS A 83 -4.89 9.92 3.75
N GLU A 84 -4.27 11.10 3.87
CA GLU A 84 -2.82 11.28 3.75
C GLU A 84 -2.06 10.44 4.79
N ALA A 85 -2.48 10.50 6.05
CA ALA A 85 -1.91 9.67 7.11
C ALA A 85 -2.08 8.17 6.83
N ARG A 86 -3.23 7.77 6.27
CA ARG A 86 -3.50 6.38 5.87
C ARG A 86 -2.57 5.93 4.74
N VAL A 87 -2.37 6.74 3.69
CA VAL A 87 -1.45 6.44 2.59
C VAL A 87 -0.04 6.18 3.13
N LEU A 88 0.48 7.09 3.95
CA LEU A 88 1.81 6.94 4.56
C LEU A 88 1.93 5.65 5.38
N LYS A 89 0.90 5.33 6.16
CA LYS A 89 0.86 4.10 6.98
C LYS A 89 0.85 2.83 6.12
N GLU A 90 0.01 2.77 5.09
CA GLU A 90 -0.10 1.58 4.25
C GLU A 90 1.15 1.37 3.38
N ARG A 91 1.78 2.45 2.91
CA ARG A 91 3.08 2.40 2.23
C ARG A 91 4.17 1.85 3.14
N ALA A 92 4.30 2.36 4.36
CA ALA A 92 5.29 1.89 5.33
C ALA A 92 5.10 0.40 5.68
N LYS A 93 3.85 -0.07 5.81
CA LYS A 93 3.56 -1.50 6.00
C LYS A 93 3.96 -2.33 4.77
N GLY A 94 3.66 -1.84 3.57
CA GLY A 94 4.02 -2.49 2.31
C GLY A 94 5.53 -2.68 2.18
N ASP A 95 6.29 -1.66 2.54
CA ASP A 95 7.75 -1.69 2.48
C ASP A 95 8.34 -2.70 3.49
N ARG A 96 7.86 -2.69 4.74
CA ARG A 96 8.27 -3.69 5.75
C ARG A 96 7.93 -5.12 5.34
N LEU A 97 6.74 -5.35 4.79
CA LEU A 97 6.34 -6.69 4.31
C LEU A 97 7.21 -7.14 3.13
N ALA A 98 7.56 -6.22 2.23
CA ALA A 98 8.42 -6.51 1.09
C ALA A 98 9.86 -6.84 1.53
N GLU A 99 10.37 -6.16 2.55
CA GLU A 99 11.66 -6.46 3.17
C GLU A 99 11.65 -7.87 3.79
N HIS A 100 10.67 -8.18 4.64
CA HIS A 100 10.54 -9.52 5.24
C HIS A 100 10.40 -10.64 4.20
N MET A 101 9.72 -10.36 3.09
CA MET A 101 9.62 -11.32 1.98
C MET A 101 10.99 -11.60 1.35
N LYS A 102 11.80 -10.56 1.13
CA LYS A 102 13.17 -10.70 0.59
C LYS A 102 14.05 -11.48 1.55
N ASP A 103 13.98 -11.17 2.85
CA ASP A 103 14.77 -11.88 3.87
C ASP A 103 14.39 -13.36 3.93
N ALA A 104 13.10 -13.66 3.93
CA ALA A 104 12.62 -15.06 3.92
C ALA A 104 13.11 -15.79 2.67
N ARG A 105 13.08 -15.15 1.51
CA ARG A 105 13.57 -15.73 0.27
C ARG A 105 15.08 -16.00 0.32
N ALA A 106 15.87 -15.06 0.83
CA ALA A 106 17.32 -15.24 0.96
C ALA A 106 17.67 -16.39 1.92
N LEU A 107 16.93 -16.54 3.02
CA LEU A 107 17.10 -17.66 3.94
C LEU A 107 16.74 -19.01 3.30
N GLU A 108 15.65 -19.05 2.52
CA GLU A 108 15.22 -20.24 1.80
C GLU A 108 16.23 -20.64 0.71
N GLU A 109 16.75 -19.67 -0.05
CA GLU A 109 17.79 -19.90 -1.06
C GLU A 109 19.09 -20.41 -0.42
N ARG A 110 19.47 -19.88 0.74
CA ARG A 110 20.63 -20.35 1.49
C ARG A 110 20.45 -21.77 2.01
N ALA A 111 19.30 -22.08 2.61
CA ALA A 111 19.00 -23.43 3.08
C ALA A 111 19.02 -24.45 1.93
N ALA A 112 18.43 -24.11 0.78
CA ALA A 112 18.47 -24.98 -0.40
C ALA A 112 19.89 -25.19 -0.95
N ALA A 113 20.75 -24.16 -0.88
CA ALA A 113 22.15 -24.29 -1.28
C ALA A 113 22.93 -25.20 -0.31
N ASP A 114 22.70 -25.05 1.00
CA ASP A 114 23.31 -25.90 2.03
C ASP A 114 22.86 -27.37 1.85
N ASP A 115 21.56 -27.62 1.61
CA ASP A 115 21.01 -28.95 1.33
C ASP A 115 21.64 -29.59 0.08
N ALA A 116 21.82 -28.81 -1.00
CA ALA A 116 22.47 -29.30 -2.22
C ALA A 116 23.94 -29.70 -2.01
N ILE A 117 24.65 -29.06 -1.07
CA ILE A 117 26.02 -29.45 -0.69
C ILE A 117 26.01 -30.79 0.03
N TYR A 118 25.09 -31.01 0.97
CA TYR A 118 24.96 -32.30 1.66
C TYR A 118 24.64 -33.43 0.67
N ASP A 119 23.72 -33.21 -0.27
CA ASP A 119 23.40 -34.19 -1.30
C ASP A 119 24.62 -34.56 -2.17
N LEU A 120 25.49 -33.59 -2.47
CA LEU A 120 26.74 -33.79 -3.22
C LEU A 120 27.77 -34.61 -2.42
N ILE A 121 27.90 -34.33 -1.12
CA ILE A 121 28.78 -35.09 -0.21
C ILE A 121 28.29 -36.52 -0.10
N ASP A 122 26.99 -36.73 0.09
CA ASP A 122 26.40 -38.08 0.19
C ASP A 122 26.60 -38.87 -1.10
N GLN A 123 26.43 -38.25 -2.28
CA GLN A 123 26.74 -38.88 -3.57
C GLN A 123 28.21 -39.28 -3.67
N HIS A 124 29.14 -38.40 -3.24
CA HIS A 124 30.57 -38.70 -3.27
C HIS A 124 30.95 -39.84 -2.32
N VAL A 125 30.42 -39.84 -1.09
CA VAL A 125 30.67 -40.89 -0.09
C VAL A 125 30.09 -42.24 -0.55
N MET A 126 28.89 -42.24 -1.15
CA MET A 126 28.25 -43.45 -1.71
C MET A 126 29.02 -44.02 -2.91
N GLN A 127 29.67 -43.18 -3.72
CA GLN A 127 30.52 -43.62 -4.83
C GLN A 127 31.91 -44.11 -4.37
N GLY A 128 32.39 -43.64 -3.22
CA GLY A 128 33.71 -43.98 -2.66
C GLY A 128 33.74 -45.17 -1.70
N ALA A 129 32.59 -45.67 -1.22
CA ALA A 129 32.54 -46.82 -0.32
C ALA A 129 32.76 -48.13 -1.10
N PRO A 130 33.90 -48.85 -0.93
CA PRO A 130 34.01 -50.20 -1.48
C PRO A 130 32.97 -51.06 -0.79
N ALA A 131 32.18 -51.79 -1.58
CA ALA A 131 31.30 -52.84 -1.08
C ALA A 131 32.15 -53.77 -0.19
N SER A 132 31.99 -53.63 1.12
CA SER A 132 32.65 -54.48 2.11
C SER A 132 32.09 -55.89 1.93
N GLY A 133 32.76 -56.64 1.06
CA GLY A 133 32.49 -58.04 0.79
C GLY A 133 32.65 -58.79 2.10
N LYS A 134 31.57 -59.41 2.54
CA LYS A 134 31.57 -60.37 3.65
C LYS A 134 32.67 -61.40 3.36
N LEU A 135 33.74 -61.38 4.15
CA LEU A 135 34.68 -62.48 4.17
C LEU A 135 34.00 -63.64 4.89
N ASP A 136 33.73 -64.65 4.07
CA ASP A 136 33.24 -65.98 4.39
C ASP A 136 34.08 -66.60 5.51
N HIS A 137 33.40 -67.09 6.54
CA HIS A 137 34.02 -67.82 7.64
C HIS A 137 33.96 -69.31 7.28
N SER A 138 35.11 -69.91 6.98
CA SER A 138 35.27 -71.37 6.83
C SER A 138 36.68 -71.78 7.24
#